data_AF-A0A178IN34-F1
#
_entry.id   AF-A0A178IN34-F1
#
_cell.length_a   1.000
_cell.length_b   1.000
_cell.length_c   1.000
_cell.angle_alpha   90.00
_cell.angle_beta   90.00
_cell.angle_gamma   90.00
#
_symmetry.space_group_name_H-M   'P 1'
#
loop_
_entity.id
_entity.type
_entity.pdbx_description
1 polymer ?
#
loop_
_entity_poly.entity_id
_entity_poly.type
_entity_poly.pdbx_seq_one_letter_code
_entity_poly.pdbx_strand_id
1 'polypeptide(L)' 'MQMRYLKNAESNVMPPMVRYAFVARGCLDGGLRVQVRGKVWARKGWYYQARASAYGSIFKAMPSFQPGDDEAIALKMLKY' A
#
# COMPACT_ATOMS: atom_id res chain seq x y z
N MET A 1 33.90 14.93 -27.51
CA MET A 1 32.96 13.92 -26.99
C MET A 1 31.87 14.67 -26.23
N GLN A 2 30.70 14.86 -26.84
CA GLN A 2 29.63 15.72 -26.32
C GLN A 2 28.60 14.84 -25.61
N MET A 3 28.55 14.90 -24.28
CA MET A 3 27.57 14.20 -23.46
C MET A 3 26.19 14.83 -23.69
N ARG A 4 25.37 14.19 -24.55
CA ARG A 4 23.96 14.55 -24.71
C ARG A 4 23.23 14.11 -23.45
N TYR A 5 23.04 15.04 -22.52
CA TYR A 5 21.99 14.91 -21.52
C TYR A 5 20.66 14.85 -22.26
N LEU A 6 20.14 13.64 -22.42
CA LEU A 6 18.79 13.41 -22.92
C LEU A 6 17.84 14.08 -21.92
N LYS A 7 17.36 15.27 -22.31
CA LYS A 7 16.15 15.92 -21.82
C LYS A 7 14.95 15.01 -22.16
N ASN A 8 14.84 13.87 -21.50
CA ASN A 8 13.59 13.14 -21.43
C ASN A 8 12.83 13.63 -20.19
N ALA A 9 12.53 14.93 -20.20
CA ALA A 9 11.49 15.51 -19.36
C ALA A 9 10.14 15.25 -20.03
N GLU A 10 9.84 13.98 -20.30
CA GLU A 10 8.55 13.58 -20.87
C GLU A 10 7.69 12.99 -19.77
N SER A 11 6.64 13.74 -19.44
CA SER A 11 5.47 13.39 -18.63
C SER A 11 5.66 13.34 -17.10
N ASN A 12 5.54 14.52 -16.49
CA ASN A 12 5.10 14.72 -15.10
C ASN A 12 3.62 14.26 -14.89
N VAL A 13 3.19 13.17 -15.54
CA VAL A 13 1.85 12.63 -15.41
C VAL A 13 1.87 11.72 -14.20
N MET A 14 1.45 12.24 -13.05
CA MET A 14 1.24 11.42 -11.87
C MET A 14 0.37 10.21 -12.28
N PRO A 15 0.77 8.97 -11.94
CA PRO A 15 -0.02 7.79 -12.29
C PRO A 15 -1.47 7.95 -11.82
N PRO A 16 -2.47 7.39 -12.51
CA PRO A 16 -3.85 7.55 -12.09
C PRO A 16 -4.05 6.99 -10.68
N MET A 17 -4.97 7.59 -9.93
CA MET A 17 -5.43 7.03 -8.66
C MET A 17 -6.24 5.77 -8.94
N VAL A 18 -5.89 4.67 -8.28
CA VAL A 18 -6.59 3.39 -8.39
C VAL A 18 -6.92 2.85 -7.01
N ARG A 19 -7.92 1.97 -6.95
CA ARG A 19 -8.34 1.33 -5.70
C ARG A 19 -7.60 0.00 -5.54
N TYR A 20 -6.92 -0.16 -4.42
CA TYR A 20 -6.34 -1.44 -3.99
C TYR A 20 -7.24 -2.06 -2.93
N ALA A 21 -7.60 -3.33 -3.10
CA ALA A 21 -8.07 -4.15 -1.99
C ALA A 21 -6.86 -4.64 -1.19
N PHE A 22 -6.98 -4.65 0.13
CA PHE A 22 -5.95 -5.18 1.01
C PHE A 22 -6.51 -6.24 1.94
N VAL A 23 -5.64 -7.17 2.32
CA VAL A 23 -5.87 -8.16 3.36
C VAL A 23 -4.62 -8.17 4.25
N ALA A 24 -4.76 -7.66 5.48
CA ALA A 24 -3.71 -7.68 6.47
C ALA A 24 -3.96 -8.79 7.51
N ARG A 25 -2.91 -9.47 7.93
CA ARG A 25 -2.92 -10.48 8.99
C ARG A 25 -1.99 -10.02 10.11
N GLY A 26 -2.42 -10.26 11.34
CA GLY A 26 -1.67 -9.85 12.51
C GLY A 26 -2.27 -10.41 13.80
N CYS A 27 -1.79 -9.91 14.92
CA CYS A 27 -2.34 -10.16 16.23
C CYS A 27 -2.79 -8.86 16.91
N LEU A 28 -3.72 -8.99 17.84
CA LEU A 28 -4.05 -7.96 18.83
C LEU A 28 -3.43 -8.35 20.17
N ASP A 29 -3.55 -7.46 21.15
CA ASP A 29 -3.19 -7.73 22.54
C ASP A 29 -3.80 -9.05 23.03
N GLY A 30 -3.01 -9.83 23.77
CA GLY A 30 -3.41 -11.18 24.21
C GLY A 30 -3.23 -12.27 23.15
N GLY A 31 -2.60 -11.98 22.01
CA GLY A 31 -2.23 -12.99 21.00
C GLY A 31 -3.37 -13.40 20.07
N LEU A 32 -4.51 -12.70 20.11
CA LEU A 32 -5.64 -12.96 19.22
C LEU A 32 -5.24 -12.69 17.76
N ARG A 33 -5.21 -13.74 16.94
CA ARG A 33 -4.95 -13.60 15.50
C ARG A 33 -6.15 -13.01 14.79
N VAL A 34 -5.91 -11.95 14.01
CA VAL A 34 -6.96 -11.24 13.26
C VAL A 34 -6.59 -11.09 11.79
N GLN A 35 -7.62 -10.99 10.96
CA GLN A 35 -7.50 -10.67 9.55
C GLN A 35 -8.32 -9.42 9.24
N VAL A 36 -7.67 -8.37 8.77
CA VAL A 36 -8.31 -7.10 8.42
C VAL A 36 -8.39 -6.98 6.91
N ARG A 37 -9.59 -6.70 6.40
CA ARG A 37 -9.82 -6.52 4.95
C ARG A 37 -10.32 -5.11 4.71
N GLY A 38 -9.87 -4.51 3.62
CA GLY A 38 -10.31 -3.17 3.28
C GLY A 38 -9.90 -2.74 1.88
N LYS A 39 -10.09 -1.46 1.61
CA LYS A 39 -9.75 -0.85 0.33
C LYS A 39 -9.06 0.48 0.60
N VAL A 40 -8.03 0.80 -0.18
CA VAL A 40 -7.32 2.07 -0.12
C VAL A 40 -7.11 2.61 -1.53
N TRP A 41 -7.06 3.93 -1.64
CA TRP A 41 -6.72 4.63 -2.87
C TRP A 41 -5.22 4.92 -2.88
N ALA A 42 -4.56 4.57 -3.98
CA ALA A 42 -3.16 4.90 -4.19
C ALA A 42 -2.87 5.08 -5.68
N ARG A 43 -1.74 5.71 -6.01
CA ARG A 43 -1.30 5.87 -7.39
C ARG A 43 -0.98 4.51 -8.00
N LYS A 44 -1.36 4.29 -9.25
CA LYS A 44 -1.10 3.04 -9.97
C LYS A 44 0.40 2.72 -9.95
N GLY A 45 0.75 1.53 -9.46
CA GLY A 45 2.13 1.06 -9.33
C GLY A 45 2.82 1.44 -8.01
N TRP A 46 2.21 2.28 -7.18
CA TRP A 46 2.77 2.70 -5.89
C TRP A 46 2.33 1.76 -4.77
N TYR A 47 2.78 0.50 -4.84
CA TYR A 47 2.41 -0.56 -3.89
C TYR A 47 2.83 -0.25 -2.45
N TYR A 48 4.01 0.34 -2.25
CA TYR A 48 4.47 0.75 -0.92
C TYR A 48 3.59 1.84 -0.30
N GLN A 49 3.14 2.80 -1.11
CA GLN A 49 2.21 3.84 -0.64
C GLN A 49 0.86 3.23 -0.28
N ALA A 50 0.32 2.32 -1.11
CA ALA A 50 -0.91 1.60 -0.81
C ALA A 50 -0.79 0.81 0.50
N ARG A 51 0.36 0.15 0.73
CA ARG A 51 0.66 -0.60 1.95
C ARG A 51 0.69 0.32 3.17
N ALA A 52 1.40 1.44 3.09
CA ALA A 52 1.49 2.43 4.16
C ALA A 52 0.11 3.02 4.51
N SER A 53 -0.69 3.38 3.50
CA SER A 53 -2.05 3.88 3.70
C SER A 53 -2.97 2.86 4.37
N ALA A 54 -2.84 1.58 4.00
CA ALA A 54 -3.61 0.50 4.62
C ALA A 54 -3.24 0.31 6.09
N TYR A 55 -1.95 0.21 6.42
CA TYR A 55 -1.51 0.14 7.81
C TYR A 55 -1.86 1.38 8.61
N GLY A 56 -1.71 2.58 8.05
CA GLY A 56 -2.15 3.82 8.71
C GLY A 56 -3.63 3.80 9.07
N SER A 57 -4.46 3.25 8.19
CA SER A 57 -5.91 3.07 8.46
C SER A 57 -6.16 2.00 9.53
N ILE A 58 -5.43 0.88 9.49
CA ILE A 58 -5.52 -0.19 10.47
C ILE A 58 -5.12 0.32 11.85
N PHE A 59 -3.95 0.95 12.00
CA PHE A 59 -3.46 1.45 13.29
C PHE A 59 -4.34 2.56 13.86
N LYS A 60 -4.97 3.38 13.00
CA LYS A 60 -5.94 4.39 13.44
C LYS A 60 -7.20 3.75 14.05
N ALA A 61 -7.64 2.61 13.52
CA ALA A 61 -8.85 1.91 14.00
C ALA A 61 -8.55 0.90 15.12
N MET A 62 -7.39 0.26 15.08
CA MET A 62 -6.92 -0.79 15.99
C MET A 62 -5.44 -0.52 16.34
N PRO A 63 -5.15 0.37 17.29
CA PRO A 63 -3.78 0.74 17.65
C PRO A 63 -2.93 -0.43 18.16
N SER A 64 -3.55 -1.44 18.78
CA SER A 64 -2.87 -2.65 19.27
C SER A 64 -2.63 -3.71 18.19
N PHE A 65 -2.97 -3.44 16.92
CA PHE A 65 -2.67 -4.34 15.83
C PHE A 65 -1.16 -4.45 15.64
N GLN A 66 -0.66 -5.68 15.69
CA GLN A 66 0.72 -6.02 15.36
C GLN A 66 0.69 -6.83 14.06
N PRO A 67 1.30 -6.32 12.96
CA PRO A 67 1.43 -7.09 11.74
C PRO A 67 2.22 -8.38 12.01
N GLY A 68 1.87 -9.47 11.32
CA GLY A 68 2.76 -10.65 11.28
C GLY A 68 4.10 -10.35 10.58
N ASP A 69 4.92 -11.39 10.43
CA ASP A 69 6.19 -11.31 9.69
C ASP A 69 5.99 -11.01 8.18
N ASP A 70 7.09 -11.04 7.41
CA ASP A 70 7.13 -10.69 6.00
C ASP A 70 5.94 -11.27 5.20
N GLU A 71 5.25 -10.40 4.46
CA GLU A 71 3.94 -10.61 3.80
C GLU A 71 2.67 -10.45 4.66
N ALA A 72 2.74 -9.83 5.84
CA ALA A 72 1.56 -9.53 6.66
C ALA A 72 0.44 -8.73 5.97
N ILE A 73 0.66 -8.16 4.78
CA ILE A 73 -0.39 -7.52 4.00
C ILE A 73 -0.27 -7.81 2.51
N ALA A 74 -1.34 -8.40 1.96
CA ALA A 74 -1.50 -8.64 0.55
C ALA A 74 -2.33 -7.49 -0.08
N LEU A 75 -1.91 -7.02 -1.26
CA LEU A 75 -2.56 -5.97 -2.02
C LEU A 75 -2.98 -6.48 -3.40
N LYS A 76 -4.22 -6.18 -3.80
CA LYS A 76 -4.71 -6.44 -5.15
C LYS A 76 -5.31 -5.17 -5.73
N MET A 77 -4.74 -4.70 -6.84
CA MET A 77 -5.33 -3.60 -7.60
C MET A 77 -6.69 -4.05 -8.15
N LEU A 78 -7.71 -3.24 -7.92
CA LEU A 78 -9.04 -3.45 -8.49
C LEU A 78 -9.06 -2.75 -9.85
N LYS A 79 -9.35 -3.50 -10.91
CA LYS A 79 -9.59 -2.93 -12.23
C LYS A 79 -10.91 -2.14 -12.17
N TYR A 80 -10.92 -0.95 -12.78
CA TYR A 80 -12.16 -0.22 -13.08
C TYR A 80 -12.87 -0.90 -14.23
#